data_AF-A0A7S3G6K0-F1
#
_entry.id   AF-A0A7S3G6K0-F1
#
_cell.length_a   1.000
_cell.length_b   1.000
_cell.length_c   1.000
_cell.angle_alpha   90.00
_cell.angle_beta   90.00
_cell.angle_gamma   90.00
#
_symmetry.space_group_name_H-M   'P 1'
#
loop_
_entity.id
_entity.type
_entity.pdbx_description
1 polymer ?
#
loop_
_entity_poly.entity_id
_entity_poly.type
_entity_poly.pdbx_seq_one_letter_code
_entity_poly.pdbx_strand_id
1 'polypeptide(L)'
;MGKSHPSYLLLLLAISSCFIPLFQCDHIDIHVLLSKDALSLVGFVSDRVTDIDPHNDIDFHGVSTPHITLYLTDFQDGTIQNVSNAVADVQGHLPQCPVHLIATNNSFDVGGQYAMWEVELNDCLQLLSDTVVNATAMYAKKNQSIPGWVNDLPEPEREKKIKYVKEYGSPNVFDSFQPHVTLAWDPSPARLKDAFSRISAVNFPFTATKGAGSTAGPHGTVNTNGTLFSFSLQPSGQPSIEVIVGIPFTLVGVAGIIGSYLYMYRKKQKLAKMEEAGEFIVDDQLHTVGTINS
;
A
#
# COMPACT_ATOMS: atom_id res chain seq x y z
N MET A 1 -68.65 15.14 42.16
CA MET A 1 -67.41 14.34 42.35
C MET A 1 -66.83 14.03 40.98
N GLY A 2 -65.67 14.65 40.68
CA GLY A 2 -64.69 14.24 39.65
C GLY A 2 -65.11 14.30 38.18
N LYS A 3 -64.27 14.62 37.20
CA LYS A 3 -62.88 15.11 37.12
C LYS A 3 -62.77 15.83 35.78
N SER A 4 -62.01 16.92 35.75
CA SER A 4 -61.58 17.63 34.55
C SER A 4 -60.73 16.76 33.63
N HIS A 5 -60.96 16.82 32.31
CA HIS A 5 -60.00 16.34 31.31
C HIS A 5 -59.39 17.53 30.56
N PRO A 6 -58.06 17.61 30.45
CA PRO A 6 -57.39 18.67 29.70
C PRO A 6 -57.25 18.31 28.21
N SER A 7 -57.16 19.37 27.42
CA SER A 7 -56.95 19.44 25.98
C SER A 7 -55.66 18.77 25.52
N TYR A 8 -55.72 17.99 24.44
CA TYR A 8 -54.55 17.61 23.65
C TYR A 8 -54.62 18.31 22.30
N LEU A 9 -53.92 19.43 22.20
CA LEU A 9 -53.57 20.10 20.96
C LEU A 9 -52.39 19.33 20.34
N LEU A 10 -52.63 18.59 19.25
CA LEU A 10 -51.59 17.90 18.50
C LEU A 10 -50.72 18.94 17.78
N LEU A 11 -49.49 19.15 18.26
CA LEU A 11 -48.47 19.94 17.57
C LEU A 11 -47.68 19.00 16.64
N LEU A 12 -47.94 19.06 15.33
CA LEU A 12 -47.13 18.37 14.32
C LEU A 12 -45.81 19.14 14.13
N LEU A 13 -44.74 18.69 14.77
CA LEU A 13 -43.38 19.10 14.42
C LEU A 13 -42.94 18.36 13.17
N ALA A 14 -42.92 19.05 12.03
CA ALA A 14 -42.25 18.59 10.82
C ALA A 14 -40.74 18.57 11.08
N ILE A 15 -40.21 17.40 11.42
CA ILE A 15 -38.77 17.15 11.43
C ILE A 15 -38.35 17.08 9.96
N SER A 16 -37.98 18.23 9.41
CA SER A 16 -37.20 18.30 8.17
C SER A 16 -35.82 17.73 8.48
N SER A 17 -35.70 16.41 8.38
CA SER A 17 -34.43 15.70 8.39
C SER A 17 -33.59 16.22 7.22
N CYS A 18 -32.72 17.17 7.54
CA CYS A 18 -31.59 17.53 6.71
C CYS A 18 -30.76 16.25 6.58
N PHE A 19 -30.92 15.56 5.46
CA PHE A 19 -29.98 14.51 5.03
C PHE A 19 -28.65 15.19 4.82
N ILE A 20 -27.83 15.27 5.87
CA ILE A 20 -26.42 15.54 5.73
C ILE A 20 -25.87 14.24 5.13
N PRO A 21 -25.40 14.23 3.86
CA PRO A 21 -24.63 13.09 3.40
C PRO A 21 -23.45 12.96 4.36
N LEU A 22 -23.36 11.81 5.02
CA LEU A 22 -22.13 11.42 5.71
C LEU A 22 -21.06 11.42 4.64
N PHE A 23 -20.25 12.47 4.60
CA PHE A 23 -19.05 12.51 3.78
C PHE A 23 -18.15 11.40 4.31
N GLN A 24 -18.13 10.31 3.57
CA GLN A 24 -17.33 9.15 3.90
C GLN A 24 -15.86 9.57 3.73
N CYS A 25 -15.08 9.41 4.79
CA CYS A 25 -13.63 9.59 4.69
C CYS A 25 -13.13 8.45 3.82
N ASP A 26 -12.76 8.75 2.58
CA ASP A 26 -12.31 7.74 1.65
C ASP A 26 -10.88 7.34 2.01
N HIS A 27 -10.76 6.32 2.88
CA HIS A 27 -9.54 5.57 3.06
C HIS A 27 -9.27 4.85 1.75
N ILE A 28 -8.26 5.27 1.00
CA ILE A 28 -7.99 4.73 -0.34
C ILE A 28 -6.65 4.03 -0.34
N ASP A 29 -6.70 2.84 -0.91
CA ASP A 29 -5.53 2.06 -1.27
C ASP A 29 -5.27 2.22 -2.78
N ILE A 30 -4.11 2.77 -3.11
CA ILE A 30 -3.54 2.70 -4.46
C ILE A 30 -2.59 1.50 -4.48
N HIS A 31 -2.85 0.53 -5.36
CA HIS A 31 -2.14 -0.76 -5.40
C HIS A 31 -1.87 -1.26 -6.82
N VAL A 32 -1.02 -2.27 -6.92
CA VAL A 32 -0.95 -3.15 -8.09
C VAL A 32 -1.85 -4.36 -7.95
N LEU A 33 -2.40 -4.79 -9.09
CA LEU A 33 -3.20 -6.01 -9.18
C LEU A 33 -2.30 -7.23 -9.40
N LEU A 34 -2.65 -8.34 -8.76
CA LEU A 34 -1.99 -9.62 -8.98
C LEU A 34 -2.30 -10.17 -10.39
N SER A 35 -1.40 -10.99 -10.93
CA SER A 35 -1.71 -11.78 -12.12
C SER A 35 -2.82 -12.79 -11.81
N LYS A 36 -3.49 -13.33 -12.84
CA LYS A 36 -4.56 -14.33 -12.63
C LYS A 36 -4.07 -15.56 -11.87
N ASP A 37 -2.85 -16.00 -12.15
CA ASP A 37 -2.26 -17.17 -11.50
C ASP A 37 -1.87 -16.86 -10.05
N ALA A 38 -1.29 -15.68 -9.80
CA ALA A 38 -0.99 -15.23 -8.44
C ALA A 38 -2.26 -15.05 -7.60
N LEU A 39 -3.32 -14.47 -8.18
CA LEU A 39 -4.62 -14.31 -7.54
C LEU A 39 -5.23 -15.67 -7.16
N SER A 40 -5.16 -16.64 -8.08
CA SER A 40 -5.67 -18.00 -7.84
C SER A 40 -4.89 -18.71 -6.74
N LEU A 41 -3.56 -18.54 -6.71
CA LEU A 41 -2.70 -19.11 -5.68
C LEU A 41 -2.95 -18.49 -4.30
N VAL A 42 -3.06 -17.16 -4.24
CA VAL A 42 -3.36 -16.45 -2.99
C VAL A 42 -4.75 -16.82 -2.46
N GLY A 43 -5.75 -16.90 -3.34
CA GLY A 43 -7.08 -17.38 -2.98
C GLY A 43 -7.04 -18.79 -2.39
N PHE A 44 -6.35 -19.72 -3.06
CA PHE A 44 -6.18 -21.08 -2.56
C PHE A 44 -5.51 -21.14 -1.18
N VAL A 45 -4.46 -20.35 -0.94
CA VAL A 45 -3.79 -20.29 0.36
C VAL A 45 -4.73 -19.73 1.43
N SER A 46 -5.45 -18.64 1.15
CA SER A 46 -6.37 -18.02 2.09
C SER A 46 -7.55 -18.93 2.44
N ASP A 47 -8.10 -19.65 1.45
CA ASP A 47 -9.12 -20.68 1.66
C ASP A 47 -8.60 -21.78 2.59
N ARG A 48 -7.35 -22.21 2.36
CA ARG A 48 -6.74 -23.25 3.18
C ARG A 48 -6.48 -22.81 4.62
N VAL A 49 -6.16 -21.53 4.83
CA VAL A 49 -6.05 -20.95 6.17
C VAL A 49 -7.42 -20.91 6.83
N THR A 50 -8.45 -20.49 6.11
CA THR A 50 -9.84 -20.39 6.63
C THR A 50 -10.41 -21.75 7.03
N ASP A 51 -10.07 -22.82 6.31
CA ASP A 51 -10.38 -24.21 6.70
C ASP A 51 -9.79 -24.60 8.06
N ILE A 52 -8.61 -24.07 8.40
CA ILE A 52 -7.86 -24.42 9.61
C ILE A 52 -8.21 -23.48 10.77
N ASP A 53 -8.32 -22.19 10.47
CA ASP A 53 -8.70 -21.12 11.38
C ASP A 53 -9.95 -20.38 10.87
N PRO A 54 -11.16 -20.79 11.29
CA PRO A 54 -12.41 -20.20 10.83
C PRO A 54 -12.66 -18.78 11.38
N HIS A 55 -11.72 -18.23 12.16
CA HIS A 55 -11.76 -16.85 12.65
C HIS A 55 -10.96 -15.88 11.76
N ASN A 56 -10.33 -16.38 10.68
CA ASN A 56 -9.75 -15.52 9.65
C ASN A 56 -10.82 -14.56 9.11
N ASP A 57 -10.59 -13.26 9.27
CA ASP A 57 -11.54 -12.21 8.88
C ASP A 57 -11.29 -11.65 7.47
N ILE A 58 -10.34 -12.24 6.73
CA ILE A 58 -10.07 -11.92 5.33
C ILE A 58 -10.84 -12.87 4.43
N ASP A 59 -11.76 -12.33 3.63
CA ASP A 59 -12.58 -13.08 2.68
C ASP A 59 -12.38 -12.57 1.24
N PHE A 60 -11.79 -13.42 0.39
CA PHE A 60 -11.56 -13.12 -1.02
C PHE A 60 -12.68 -13.57 -1.97
N HIS A 61 -13.79 -14.11 -1.46
CA HIS A 61 -14.95 -14.57 -2.25
C HIS A 61 -16.02 -13.50 -2.48
N GLY A 62 -15.77 -12.26 -2.05
CA GLY A 62 -16.67 -11.15 -2.35
C GLY A 62 -16.50 -9.90 -1.49
N VAL A 63 -15.68 -9.97 -0.44
CA VAL A 63 -15.43 -8.82 0.45
C VAL A 63 -14.17 -8.08 0.02
N SER A 64 -13.05 -8.79 -0.05
CA SER A 64 -11.72 -8.22 -0.27
C SER A 64 -11.09 -8.73 -1.57
N THR A 65 -10.16 -7.95 -2.12
CA THR A 65 -9.34 -8.33 -3.29
C THR A 65 -7.86 -8.38 -2.89
N PRO A 66 -7.15 -9.49 -3.15
CA PRO A 66 -5.70 -9.56 -3.01
C PRO A 66 -4.99 -8.51 -3.88
N HIS A 67 -4.05 -7.80 -3.29
CA HIS A 67 -3.31 -6.71 -3.94
C HIS A 67 -1.96 -6.51 -3.26
N ILE A 68 -1.12 -5.65 -3.86
CA ILE A 68 0.08 -5.11 -3.21
C ILE A 68 -0.08 -3.60 -3.15
N THR A 69 -0.26 -3.07 -1.94
CA THR A 69 -0.40 -1.64 -1.67
C THR A 69 0.84 -0.88 -2.13
N LEU A 70 0.65 0.21 -2.88
CA LEU A 70 1.68 1.19 -3.21
C LEU A 70 1.59 2.42 -2.30
N TYR A 71 0.36 2.81 -1.93
CA TYR A 71 0.10 3.92 -1.03
C TYR A 71 -1.31 3.81 -0.43
N LEU A 72 -1.38 3.73 0.90
CA LEU A 72 -2.64 3.67 1.66
C LEU A 72 -2.71 4.86 2.61
N THR A 73 -3.72 5.71 2.45
CA THR A 73 -3.95 6.88 3.30
C THR A 73 -5.39 7.40 3.19
N ASP A 74 -5.78 8.31 4.09
CA ASP A 74 -6.97 9.12 3.91
C ASP A 74 -6.68 10.31 3.01
N PHE A 75 -7.49 10.51 1.96
CA PHE A 75 -7.44 11.70 1.11
C PHE A 75 -8.47 12.74 1.54
N GLN A 76 -8.20 14.01 1.25
CA GLN A 76 -9.12 15.12 1.54
C GLN A 76 -10.46 14.91 0.82
N ASP A 77 -11.56 15.28 1.47
CA ASP A 77 -12.89 15.06 0.93
C ASP A 77 -13.05 15.77 -0.44
N GLY A 78 -13.63 15.07 -1.42
CA GLY A 78 -13.82 15.59 -2.77
C GLY A 78 -12.57 15.64 -3.65
N THR A 79 -11.42 15.13 -3.20
CA THR A 79 -10.16 15.13 -3.98
C THR A 79 -9.91 13.86 -4.78
N ILE A 80 -10.81 12.87 -4.75
CA ILE A 80 -10.58 11.56 -5.40
C ILE A 80 -10.35 11.70 -6.90
N GLN A 81 -11.09 12.59 -7.57
CA GLN A 81 -10.85 12.87 -8.98
C GLN A 81 -9.46 13.49 -9.22
N ASN A 82 -8.99 14.36 -8.32
CA ASN A 82 -7.64 14.91 -8.38
C ASN A 82 -6.56 13.86 -8.17
N VAL A 83 -6.78 12.91 -7.25
CA VAL A 83 -5.88 11.76 -7.03
C VAL A 83 -5.83 10.90 -8.29
N SER A 84 -6.99 10.54 -8.86
CA SER A 84 -7.07 9.79 -10.12
C SER A 84 -6.34 10.50 -11.27
N ASN A 85 -6.53 11.82 -11.40
CA ASN A 85 -5.87 12.61 -12.44
C ASN A 85 -4.34 12.66 -12.22
N ALA A 86 -3.89 12.84 -10.98
CA ALA A 86 -2.46 12.87 -10.67
C ALA A 86 -1.77 11.52 -10.96
N VAL A 87 -2.45 10.40 -10.72
CA VAL A 87 -1.95 9.07 -11.12
C VAL A 87 -1.93 8.93 -12.65
N ALA A 88 -2.96 9.42 -13.35
CA ALA A 88 -3.00 9.40 -14.81
C ALA A 88 -1.87 10.23 -15.43
N ASP A 89 -1.55 11.40 -14.88
CA ASP A 89 -0.48 12.29 -15.34
C ASP A 89 0.91 11.64 -15.27
N VAL A 90 1.12 10.73 -14.30
CA VAL A 90 2.38 9.99 -14.17
C VAL A 90 2.34 8.59 -14.81
N GLN A 91 1.20 8.13 -15.31
CA GLN A 91 1.02 6.75 -15.81
C GLN A 91 2.05 6.35 -16.88
N GLY A 92 2.44 7.28 -17.76
CA GLY A 92 3.46 7.04 -18.79
C GLY A 92 4.85 6.69 -18.22
N HIS A 93 5.09 6.99 -16.95
CA HIS A 93 6.34 6.73 -16.23
C HIS A 93 6.25 5.56 -15.25
N LEU A 94 5.08 4.90 -15.13
CA LEU A 94 4.88 3.77 -14.22
C LEU A 94 5.24 2.46 -14.94
N PRO A 95 6.39 1.83 -14.65
CA PRO A 95 6.81 0.62 -15.36
C PRO A 95 6.03 -0.62 -14.91
N GLN A 96 5.93 -1.61 -15.80
CA GLN A 96 5.64 -2.99 -15.45
C GLN A 96 6.78 -3.52 -14.61
N CYS A 97 6.47 -4.09 -13.45
CA CYS A 97 7.48 -4.55 -12.51
C CYS A 97 7.48 -6.07 -12.40
N PRO A 98 8.67 -6.72 -12.40
CA PRO A 98 8.78 -8.06 -11.89
C PRO A 98 8.40 -8.05 -10.40
N VAL A 99 7.57 -9.00 -10.01
CA VAL A 99 7.13 -9.23 -8.63
C VAL A 99 7.49 -10.65 -8.27
N HIS A 100 8.11 -10.81 -7.10
CA HIS A 100 8.45 -12.12 -6.55
C HIS A 100 7.78 -12.24 -5.19
N LEU A 101 6.75 -13.08 -5.09
CA LEU A 101 6.27 -13.54 -3.79
C LEU A 101 7.34 -14.48 -3.24
N ILE A 102 7.90 -14.15 -2.08
CA ILE A 102 9.01 -14.88 -1.49
C ILE A 102 8.58 -15.66 -0.25
N ALA A 103 9.21 -16.81 -0.08
CA ALA A 103 9.01 -17.74 1.01
C ALA A 103 10.36 -18.07 1.65
N THR A 104 10.64 -17.48 2.81
CA THR A 104 11.84 -17.81 3.58
C THR A 104 11.57 -19.10 4.37
N ASN A 105 12.41 -20.11 4.20
CA ASN A 105 12.22 -21.45 4.82
C ASN A 105 10.83 -22.06 4.56
N ASN A 106 10.26 -21.81 3.37
CA ASN A 106 8.93 -22.24 2.97
C ASN A 106 7.81 -21.75 3.93
N SER A 107 8.02 -20.60 4.58
CA SER A 107 7.08 -20.00 5.52
C SER A 107 6.58 -18.63 5.04
N PHE A 108 5.40 -18.27 5.51
CA PHE A 108 4.81 -16.94 5.36
C PHE A 108 5.25 -16.03 6.50
N ASP A 109 5.17 -14.72 6.30
CA ASP A 109 5.40 -13.77 7.38
C ASP A 109 4.15 -13.69 8.25
N VAL A 110 4.27 -14.07 9.52
CA VAL A 110 3.18 -14.04 10.50
C VAL A 110 3.59 -13.14 11.65
N GLY A 111 3.06 -11.92 11.65
CA GLY A 111 3.43 -10.85 12.56
C GLY A 111 2.21 -10.16 13.15
N GLY A 112 2.14 -10.12 14.48
CA GLY A 112 0.97 -9.56 15.17
C GLY A 112 -0.32 -10.28 14.76
N GLN A 113 -1.32 -9.53 14.33
CA GLN A 113 -2.64 -10.06 13.93
C GLN A 113 -2.72 -10.42 12.45
N TYR A 114 -1.62 -10.30 11.70
CA TYR A 114 -1.60 -10.48 10.25
C TYR A 114 -0.72 -11.64 9.83
N ALA A 115 -1.11 -12.27 8.73
CA ALA A 115 -0.25 -13.13 7.95
C ALA A 115 -0.19 -12.59 6.53
N MET A 116 1.02 -12.48 6.03
CA MET A 116 1.34 -11.80 4.79
C MET A 116 2.28 -12.68 3.96
N TRP A 117 2.09 -12.63 2.65
CA TRP A 117 3.09 -13.12 1.71
C TRP A 117 4.03 -11.96 1.38
N GLU A 118 5.27 -12.08 1.81
CA GLU A 118 6.29 -11.08 1.53
C GLU A 118 6.52 -10.97 0.01
N VAL A 119 6.66 -9.74 -0.47
CA VAL A 119 7.06 -9.44 -1.84
C VAL A 119 8.50 -8.93 -1.79
N GLU A 120 9.39 -9.51 -2.59
CA GLU A 120 10.75 -9.00 -2.70
C GLU A 120 10.74 -7.56 -3.19
N LEU A 121 11.25 -6.65 -2.35
CA LEU A 121 11.41 -5.26 -2.73
C LEU A 121 12.53 -5.14 -3.77
N ASN A 122 12.19 -4.58 -4.93
CA ASN A 122 13.15 -4.24 -5.99
C ASN A 122 12.98 -2.78 -6.43
N ASP A 123 13.99 -2.27 -7.15
CA ASP A 123 14.03 -0.88 -7.64
C ASP A 123 12.77 -0.48 -8.42
N CYS A 124 12.15 -1.42 -9.14
CA CYS A 124 10.95 -1.14 -9.92
C CYS A 124 9.75 -0.88 -9.02
N LEU A 125 9.50 -1.76 -8.03
CA LEU A 125 8.40 -1.60 -7.08
C LEU A 125 8.60 -0.37 -6.18
N GLN A 126 9.84 -0.09 -5.77
CA GLN A 126 10.17 1.14 -5.04
C GLN A 126 9.84 2.38 -5.87
N LEU A 127 10.28 2.43 -7.13
CA LEU A 127 9.97 3.54 -8.04
C LEU A 127 8.46 3.71 -8.21
N LEU A 128 7.72 2.60 -8.31
CA LEU A 128 6.28 2.63 -8.47
C LEU A 128 5.57 3.24 -7.26
N SER A 129 5.90 2.79 -6.04
CA SER A 129 5.38 3.38 -4.79
C SER A 129 5.77 4.85 -4.67
N ASP A 130 7.05 5.19 -4.80
CA ASP A 130 7.56 6.55 -4.67
C ASP A 130 6.89 7.52 -5.65
N THR A 131 6.67 7.09 -6.90
CA THR A 131 6.04 7.91 -7.93
C THR A 131 4.58 8.18 -7.59
N VAL A 132 3.84 7.16 -7.14
CA VAL A 132 2.44 7.30 -6.71
C VAL A 132 2.33 8.21 -5.49
N VAL A 133 3.16 7.99 -4.46
CA VAL A 133 3.17 8.83 -3.24
C VAL A 133 3.48 10.29 -3.61
N ASN A 134 4.54 10.54 -4.39
CA ASN A 134 4.91 11.90 -4.79
C ASN A 134 3.82 12.61 -5.60
N ALA A 135 3.11 11.89 -6.47
CA ALA A 135 2.04 12.46 -7.29
C ALA A 135 0.80 12.81 -6.45
N THR A 136 0.53 12.09 -5.37
CA THR A 136 -0.77 12.12 -4.70
C THR A 136 -0.76 12.66 -3.27
N ALA A 137 0.39 12.67 -2.57
CA ALA A 137 0.47 13.03 -1.15
C ALA A 137 0.05 14.48 -0.81
N MET A 138 0.02 15.38 -1.80
CA MET A 138 -0.52 16.73 -1.60
C MET A 138 -2.03 16.73 -1.29
N TYR A 139 -2.75 15.69 -1.74
CA TYR A 139 -4.17 15.49 -1.50
C TYR A 139 -4.46 14.69 -0.22
N ALA A 140 -3.44 14.10 0.42
CA ALA A 140 -3.61 13.37 1.67
C ALA A 140 -4.15 14.31 2.77
N LYS A 141 -5.00 13.77 3.66
CA LYS A 141 -5.45 14.50 4.85
C LYS A 141 -4.23 14.83 5.71
N LYS A 142 -4.18 16.07 6.21
CA LYS A 142 -3.12 16.51 7.12
C LYS A 142 -3.48 16.11 8.56
N ASN A 143 -2.45 15.93 9.39
CA ASN A 143 -2.58 15.59 10.82
C ASN A 143 -3.38 14.30 11.08
N GLN A 144 -3.21 13.28 10.23
CA GLN A 144 -3.76 11.96 10.47
C GLN A 144 -3.21 11.36 11.77
N SER A 145 -4.01 10.54 12.45
CA SER A 145 -3.59 9.84 13.66
C SER A 145 -2.45 8.88 13.34
N ILE A 146 -1.44 8.84 14.21
CA ILE A 146 -0.36 7.86 14.11
C ILE A 146 -0.93 6.48 14.46
N PRO A 147 -0.76 5.44 13.61
CA PRO A 147 -1.17 4.08 13.94
C PRO A 147 -0.53 3.60 15.24
N GLY A 148 -1.30 2.89 16.09
CA GLY A 148 -0.86 2.48 17.43
C GLY A 148 0.48 1.76 17.43
N TRP A 149 0.65 0.79 16.53
CA TRP A 149 1.87 -0.03 16.40
C TRP A 149 3.13 0.78 16.08
N VAL A 150 3.02 1.97 15.47
CA VAL A 150 4.18 2.83 15.20
C VAL A 150 4.79 3.32 16.52
N ASN A 151 3.98 3.51 17.56
CA ASN A 151 4.48 3.98 18.86
C ASN A 151 5.33 2.94 19.59
N ASP A 152 5.13 1.65 19.28
CA ASP A 152 5.84 0.52 19.87
C ASP A 152 7.20 0.24 19.21
N LEU A 153 7.50 0.92 18.10
CA LEU A 153 8.78 0.77 17.41
C LEU A 153 9.94 1.45 18.16
N PRO A 154 11.16 0.90 18.02
CA PRO A 154 12.36 1.55 18.54
C PRO A 154 12.72 2.81 17.72
N GLU A 155 13.50 3.72 18.33
CA GLU A 155 14.16 4.79 17.57
C GLU A 155 15.36 4.24 16.79
N PRO A 156 15.68 4.78 15.60
CA PRO A 156 15.08 5.96 14.95
C PRO A 156 13.87 5.66 14.04
N GLU A 157 13.42 4.40 13.98
CA GLU A 157 12.34 3.99 13.07
C GLU A 157 11.02 4.66 13.40
N ARG A 158 10.68 4.72 14.70
CA ARG A 158 9.46 5.38 15.18
C ARG A 158 9.38 6.84 14.75
N GLU A 159 10.41 7.64 15.00
CA GLU A 159 10.42 9.06 14.59
C GLU A 159 10.22 9.21 13.08
N LYS A 160 10.90 8.37 12.28
CA LYS A 160 10.77 8.38 10.82
C LYS A 160 9.35 8.09 10.36
N LYS A 161 8.72 7.03 10.88
CA LYS A 161 7.32 6.68 10.51
C LYS A 161 6.32 7.73 10.98
N ILE A 162 6.52 8.33 12.16
CA ILE A 162 5.70 9.47 12.62
C ILE A 162 5.82 10.64 11.66
N LYS A 163 7.04 10.98 11.20
CA LYS A 163 7.26 12.02 10.20
C LYS A 163 6.52 11.70 8.90
N TYR A 164 6.60 10.46 8.42
CA TYR A 164 5.91 10.04 7.21
C TYR A 164 4.39 10.12 7.31
N VAL A 165 3.78 9.75 8.43
CA VAL A 165 2.34 9.95 8.63
C VAL A 165 1.99 11.45 8.63
N LYS A 166 2.81 12.30 9.24
CA LYS A 166 2.53 13.75 9.26
C LYS A 166 2.65 14.40 7.87
N GLU A 167 3.65 14.03 7.09
CA GLU A 167 3.93 14.62 5.78
C GLU A 167 3.08 14.02 4.66
N TYR A 168 2.98 12.69 4.64
CA TYR A 168 2.40 11.87 3.57
C TYR A 168 1.21 11.03 4.04
N GLY A 169 0.74 11.14 5.27
CA GLY A 169 -0.47 10.42 5.71
C GLY A 169 -0.33 8.90 5.86
N SER A 170 0.87 8.34 5.70
CA SER A 170 1.09 6.89 5.80
C SER A 170 2.49 6.58 6.34
N PRO A 171 2.68 5.56 7.21
CA PRO A 171 3.98 5.26 7.80
C PRO A 171 4.91 4.45 6.90
N ASN A 172 4.37 3.78 5.87
CA ASN A 172 5.10 2.82 5.03
C ASN A 172 5.28 3.34 3.60
N VAL A 173 5.91 4.52 3.48
CA VAL A 173 6.23 5.17 2.20
C VAL A 173 7.74 5.31 2.04
N PHE A 174 8.22 5.53 0.81
CA PHE A 174 9.63 5.73 0.48
C PHE A 174 10.53 4.62 1.03
N ASP A 175 11.55 4.96 1.80
CA ASP A 175 12.52 4.01 2.37
C ASP A 175 11.92 3.05 3.42
N SER A 176 10.63 3.23 3.75
CA SER A 176 9.87 2.40 4.68
C SER A 176 8.78 1.60 3.95
N PHE A 177 8.79 1.61 2.62
CA PHE A 177 7.93 0.79 1.78
C PHE A 177 8.27 -0.70 1.97
N GLN A 178 7.24 -1.50 2.27
CA GLN A 178 7.35 -2.92 2.57
C GLN A 178 6.23 -3.65 1.81
N PRO A 179 6.44 -4.01 0.54
CA PRO A 179 5.41 -4.63 -0.28
C PRO A 179 5.09 -6.03 0.22
N HIS A 180 3.81 -6.36 0.24
CA HIS A 180 3.32 -7.68 0.65
C HIS A 180 1.92 -7.91 0.08
N VAL A 181 1.43 -9.14 0.20
CA VAL A 181 0.03 -9.50 0.00
C VAL A 181 -0.53 -10.02 1.32
N THR A 182 -1.52 -9.35 1.89
CA THR A 182 -2.23 -9.86 3.07
C THR A 182 -2.95 -11.15 2.71
N LEU A 183 -2.80 -12.19 3.53
CA LEU A 183 -3.43 -13.50 3.31
C LEU A 183 -4.55 -13.77 4.31
N ALA A 184 -4.37 -13.31 5.55
CA ALA A 184 -5.29 -13.54 6.64
C ALA A 184 -5.08 -12.51 7.77
N TRP A 185 -6.12 -12.34 8.58
CA TRP A 185 -6.11 -11.54 9.80
C TRP A 185 -6.90 -12.28 10.88
N ASP A 186 -6.34 -12.34 12.08
CA ASP A 186 -6.99 -12.93 13.24
C ASP A 186 -6.57 -12.16 14.51
N PRO A 187 -7.49 -11.85 15.45
CA PRO A 187 -7.15 -11.13 16.67
C PRO A 187 -6.19 -11.90 17.62
N SER A 188 -6.01 -13.20 17.40
CA SER A 188 -5.12 -14.15 18.06
C SER A 188 -3.93 -14.52 17.14
N PRO A 189 -2.77 -13.88 17.34
CA PRO A 189 -1.53 -14.21 16.63
C PRO A 189 -1.15 -15.70 16.71
N ALA A 190 -1.50 -16.37 17.82
CA ALA A 190 -1.17 -17.77 18.06
C ALA A 190 -1.94 -18.74 17.15
N ARG A 191 -3.24 -18.48 16.89
CA ARG A 191 -4.03 -19.29 15.96
C ARG A 191 -3.52 -19.13 14.54
N LEU A 192 -3.25 -17.89 14.15
CA LEU A 192 -2.70 -17.58 12.85
C LEU A 192 -1.36 -18.32 12.61
N LYS A 193 -0.46 -18.26 13.60
CA LYS A 193 0.82 -18.98 13.54
C LYS A 193 0.64 -20.50 13.45
N ASP A 194 -0.30 -21.09 14.20
CA ASP A 194 -0.60 -22.52 14.11
C ASP A 194 -1.14 -22.90 12.74
N ALA A 195 -2.08 -22.12 12.19
CA ALA A 195 -2.64 -22.36 10.86
C ALA A 195 -1.57 -22.35 9.76
N PHE A 196 -0.75 -21.29 9.73
CA PHE A 196 0.32 -21.15 8.75
C PHE A 196 1.49 -22.13 8.94
N SER A 197 1.69 -22.70 10.14
CA SER A 197 2.68 -23.77 10.33
C SER A 197 2.36 -25.07 9.57
N ARG A 198 1.11 -25.21 9.10
CA ARG A 198 0.60 -26.39 8.38
C ARG A 198 0.53 -26.19 6.87
N ILE A 199 0.89 -25.00 6.39
CA ILE A 199 0.84 -24.62 4.98
C ILE A 199 2.24 -24.19 4.57
N SER A 200 2.81 -24.82 3.55
CA SER A 200 4.11 -24.42 3.02
C SER A 200 3.94 -23.31 1.99
N ALA A 201 4.66 -22.21 2.18
CA ALA A 201 4.79 -21.16 1.18
C ALA A 201 5.72 -21.60 0.05
N VAL A 202 5.51 -21.01 -1.13
CA VAL A 202 6.34 -21.22 -2.32
C VAL A 202 6.84 -19.89 -2.86
N ASN A 203 7.92 -19.89 -3.62
CA ASN A 203 8.29 -18.68 -4.36
C ASN A 203 7.42 -18.60 -5.62
N PHE A 204 6.84 -17.43 -5.90
CA PHE A 204 5.98 -17.24 -7.06
C PHE A 204 6.27 -15.92 -7.79
N PRO A 205 6.92 -15.97 -8.97
CA PRO A 205 7.17 -14.78 -9.77
C PRO A 205 5.98 -14.43 -10.67
N PHE A 206 5.73 -13.14 -10.89
CA PHE A 206 4.84 -12.64 -11.94
C PHE A 206 5.25 -11.22 -12.36
N THR A 207 4.58 -10.67 -13.37
CA THR A 207 4.76 -9.27 -13.78
C THR A 207 3.51 -8.47 -13.45
N ALA A 208 3.66 -7.40 -12.67
CA ALA A 208 2.60 -6.45 -12.43
C ALA A 208 2.38 -5.63 -13.72
N THR A 209 1.14 -5.59 -14.21
CA THR A 209 0.78 -4.89 -15.46
C THR A 209 -0.29 -3.82 -15.29
N LYS A 210 -0.98 -3.82 -14.15
CA LYS A 210 -2.08 -2.89 -13.85
C LYS A 210 -2.06 -2.52 -12.39
N GLY A 211 -2.58 -1.33 -12.10
CA GLY A 211 -2.92 -0.92 -10.75
C GLY A 211 -4.28 -0.24 -10.70
N ALA A 212 -4.72 0.04 -9.48
CA ALA A 212 -5.99 0.69 -9.21
C ALA A 212 -5.91 1.54 -7.94
N GLY A 213 -6.80 2.51 -7.83
CA GLY A 213 -7.15 3.14 -6.56
C GLY A 213 -8.53 2.67 -6.14
N SER A 214 -8.66 2.13 -4.94
CA SER A 214 -9.91 1.58 -4.43
C SER A 214 -10.16 1.98 -2.99
N THR A 215 -11.42 1.96 -2.56
CA THR A 215 -11.76 2.10 -1.14
C THR A 215 -11.14 0.94 -0.36
N ALA A 216 -10.45 1.27 0.72
CA ALA A 216 -9.95 0.30 1.65
C ALA A 216 -11.10 -0.32 2.47
N GLY A 217 -10.96 -1.60 2.74
CA GLY A 217 -11.83 -2.41 3.59
C GLY A 217 -11.24 -2.61 4.98
N PRO A 218 -11.87 -3.48 5.78
CA PRO A 218 -11.31 -3.91 7.07
C PRO A 218 -9.87 -4.40 6.92
N HIS A 219 -9.08 -4.17 7.97
CA HIS A 219 -7.70 -4.66 8.10
C HIS A 219 -6.76 -4.19 6.97
N GLY A 220 -7.05 -3.04 6.36
CA GLY A 220 -6.25 -2.49 5.26
C GLY A 220 -6.39 -3.27 3.96
N THR A 221 -7.42 -4.12 3.80
CA THR A 221 -7.70 -4.77 2.53
C THR A 221 -8.31 -3.81 1.50
N VAL A 222 -8.52 -4.27 0.27
CA VAL A 222 -9.25 -3.53 -0.77
C VAL A 222 -10.61 -4.17 -0.97
N ASN A 223 -11.70 -3.38 -0.96
CA ASN A 223 -13.04 -3.91 -1.20
C ASN A 223 -13.20 -4.41 -2.65
N THR A 224 -13.82 -5.58 -2.87
CA THR A 224 -13.99 -6.18 -4.21
C THR A 224 -14.73 -5.28 -5.20
N ASN A 225 -15.69 -4.48 -4.72
CA ASN A 225 -16.43 -3.51 -5.54
C ASN A 225 -16.00 -2.05 -5.28
N GLY A 226 -14.82 -1.86 -4.69
CA GLY A 226 -14.32 -0.58 -4.22
C GLY A 226 -13.51 0.22 -5.23
N THR A 227 -13.33 -0.27 -6.47
CA THR A 227 -12.47 0.40 -7.45
C THR A 227 -13.03 1.76 -7.88
N LEU A 228 -12.22 2.80 -7.69
CA LEU A 228 -12.53 4.19 -8.02
C LEU A 228 -11.88 4.59 -9.35
N PHE A 229 -10.66 4.12 -9.60
CA PHE A 229 -9.92 4.31 -10.85
C PHE A 229 -8.94 3.16 -11.10
N SER A 230 -8.49 3.02 -12.35
CA SER A 230 -7.49 2.02 -12.74
C SER A 230 -6.47 2.63 -13.70
N PHE A 231 -5.26 2.08 -13.70
CA PHE A 231 -4.17 2.55 -14.55
C PHE A 231 -3.34 1.37 -15.07
N SER A 232 -2.75 1.57 -16.25
CA SER A 232 -1.90 0.57 -16.91
C SER A 232 -0.43 0.85 -16.65
N LEU A 233 0.33 -0.19 -16.35
CA LEU A 233 1.78 -0.11 -16.22
C LEU A 233 2.45 -0.31 -17.59
N GLN A 234 3.47 0.48 -17.87
CA GLN A 234 4.16 0.55 -19.15
C GLN A 234 5.26 -0.51 -19.24
N PRO A 235 5.38 -1.26 -20.35
CA PRO A 235 6.51 -2.18 -20.55
C PRO A 235 7.85 -1.44 -20.35
N SER A 236 8.75 -2.02 -19.56
CA SER A 236 10.08 -1.45 -19.33
C SER A 236 10.83 -1.33 -20.65
N GLY A 237 11.16 -0.10 -21.08
CA GLY A 237 11.96 0.17 -22.29
C GLY A 237 11.24 0.90 -23.43
N GLN A 238 9.97 1.31 -23.28
CA GLN A 238 9.37 2.28 -24.20
C GLN A 238 9.62 3.71 -23.68
N PRO A 239 10.43 4.53 -24.38
CA PRO A 239 10.46 5.95 -24.08
C PRO A 239 9.10 6.54 -24.44
N SER A 240 8.36 7.04 -23.44
CA SER A 240 7.17 7.88 -23.64
C SER A 240 7.62 9.25 -24.15
N ILE A 241 8.07 9.29 -25.41
CA ILE A 241 8.30 10.54 -26.13
C ILE A 241 7.04 10.79 -26.95
N GLU A 242 6.05 11.42 -26.34
CA GLU A 242 5.20 12.34 -27.10
C GLU A 242 5.85 13.71 -27.02
N VAL A 243 6.78 14.00 -27.93
CA VAL A 243 7.08 15.40 -28.26
C VAL A 243 5.84 15.92 -28.97
N ILE A 244 4.99 16.66 -28.26
CA ILE A 244 4.01 17.52 -28.90
C ILE A 244 4.79 18.65 -29.58
N VAL A 245 5.22 18.42 -30.81
CA VAL A 245 5.75 19.46 -31.69
C VAL A 245 4.56 20.33 -32.09
N GLY A 246 4.34 21.43 -31.39
CA GLY A 246 3.46 22.48 -31.90
C GLY A 246 2.62 23.25 -30.88
N ILE A 247 3.19 23.76 -29.79
CA ILE A 247 2.59 24.88 -29.04
C ILE A 247 3.70 25.86 -28.64
N PRO A 248 3.58 27.17 -28.94
CA PRO A 248 4.57 28.15 -28.53
C PRO A 248 4.62 28.27 -27.00
N PHE A 249 5.83 28.21 -26.47
CA PHE A 249 6.16 28.35 -25.05
C PHE A 249 5.60 29.66 -24.47
N THR A 250 4.66 29.54 -23.53
CA THR A 250 4.53 30.49 -22.43
C THR A 250 5.01 29.80 -21.17
N LEU A 251 6.19 30.23 -20.69
CA LEU A 251 6.77 29.82 -19.41
C LEU A 251 5.80 30.12 -18.27
N VAL A 252 5.22 29.09 -17.64
CA VAL A 252 5.12 28.91 -16.17
C VAL A 252 4.79 27.42 -15.94
N GLY A 253 5.65 26.66 -15.24
CA GLY A 253 5.18 25.43 -14.55
C GLY A 253 6.01 24.14 -14.63
N VAL A 254 7.07 24.02 -15.43
CA VAL A 254 7.76 22.70 -15.62
C VAL A 254 8.96 22.46 -14.68
N ALA A 255 9.26 23.39 -13.76
CA ALA A 255 10.47 23.30 -12.93
C ALA A 255 10.45 22.18 -11.87
N GLY A 256 9.27 21.71 -11.44
CA GLY A 256 9.16 20.70 -10.38
C GLY A 256 9.49 19.27 -10.82
N ILE A 257 9.03 18.88 -12.01
CA ILE A 257 9.12 17.48 -12.49
C ILE A 257 10.54 17.14 -12.97
N ILE A 258 11.22 18.10 -13.60
CA ILE A 258 12.62 17.93 -14.04
C ILE A 258 13.57 17.83 -12.85
N GLY A 259 13.27 18.53 -11.74
CA GLY A 259 14.10 18.53 -10.53
C GLY A 259 14.23 17.15 -9.88
N SER A 260 13.12 16.43 -9.75
CA SER A 260 13.09 15.09 -9.14
C SER A 260 13.81 14.05 -10.00
N TYR A 261 13.66 14.12 -11.33
CA TYR A 261 14.39 13.25 -12.26
C TYR A 261 15.90 13.52 -12.23
N LEU A 262 16.32 14.79 -12.17
CA LEU A 262 17.74 15.15 -12.09
C LEU A 262 18.36 14.74 -10.75
N TYR A 263 17.60 14.77 -9.66
CA TYR A 263 18.04 14.32 -8.34
C TYR A 263 18.28 12.81 -8.31
N MET A 264 17.34 12.01 -8.81
CA MET A 264 17.48 10.54 -8.87
C MET A 264 18.64 10.12 -9.79
N TYR A 265 18.79 10.78 -10.94
CA TYR A 265 19.89 10.50 -11.88
C TYR A 265 21.26 10.82 -11.27
N ARG A 266 21.39 11.95 -10.55
CA ARG A 266 22.63 12.32 -9.85
C ARG A 266 22.96 11.40 -8.68
N LYS A 267 21.96 10.91 -7.94
CA LYS A 267 22.15 9.93 -6.86
C LYS A 267 22.69 8.61 -7.43
N LYS A 268 22.13 8.14 -8.56
CA LYS A 268 22.58 6.92 -9.25
C LYS A 268 24.01 7.03 -9.79
N GLN A 269 24.38 8.18 -10.38
CA GLN A 269 25.77 8.40 -10.80
C GLN A 269 26.76 8.53 -9.64
N LYS A 270 26.33 9.08 -8.49
CA LYS A 270 27.19 9.17 -7.30
C LYS A 270 27.44 7.78 -6.70
N LEU A 271 26.41 6.93 -6.62
CA LEU A 271 26.54 5.56 -6.12
C LEU A 271 27.42 4.69 -7.03
N ALA A 272 27.22 4.75 -8.36
CA ALA A 272 28.05 4.02 -9.31
C ALA A 272 29.53 4.46 -9.27
N LYS A 273 29.80 5.76 -9.06
CA LYS A 273 31.18 6.27 -8.88
C LYS A 273 31.80 5.86 -7.54
N MET A 274 31.00 5.65 -6.50
CA MET A 274 31.49 5.17 -5.20
C MET A 274 31.81 3.67 -5.22
N GLU A 275 31.07 2.90 -6.02
CA GLU A 275 31.32 1.47 -6.27
C GLU A 275 32.59 1.26 -7.13
N GLU A 276 32.79 2.06 -8.19
CA GLU A 276 34.05 2.06 -8.97
C GLU A 276 35.26 2.55 -8.17
N ALA A 277 35.06 3.36 -7.13
CA ALA A 277 36.14 3.88 -6.27
C ALA A 277 36.58 2.92 -5.15
N GLY A 278 35.94 1.76 -4.99
CA GLY A 278 36.33 0.75 -4.00
C GLY A 278 36.21 1.21 -2.53
N GLU A 279 35.33 2.17 -2.24
CA GLU A 279 35.21 2.80 -0.91
C GLU A 279 34.23 2.09 0.05
N PHE A 280 33.97 0.80 -0.15
CA PHE A 280 33.21 -0.02 0.80
C PHE A 280 34.03 -1.25 1.23
N ILE A 281 34.55 -1.20 2.46
CA ILE A 281 35.01 -2.38 3.20
C ILE A 281 33.81 -2.87 4.02
N VAL A 282 33.22 -3.99 3.61
CA VAL A 282 32.38 -4.79 4.52
C VAL A 282 33.33 -5.78 5.18
N ASP A 283 33.59 -5.56 6.46
CA ASP A 283 34.32 -6.48 7.34
C ASP A 283 33.41 -7.67 7.65
N ASP A 284 33.65 -8.79 6.98
CA ASP A 284 32.94 -10.06 7.18
C ASP A 284 33.87 -11.04 7.90
N GLN A 285 34.00 -10.87 9.21
CA GLN A 285 34.61 -11.84 10.12
C GLN A 285 33.92 -11.76 11.48
N LEU A 286 33.47 -12.94 11.97
CA LEU A 286 33.16 -13.40 13.34
C LEU A 286 31.87 -14.24 13.22
N HIS A 287 31.77 -15.55 13.48
CA HIS A 287 32.64 -16.56 14.08
C HIS A 287 31.87 -17.90 13.94
N THR A 288 32.48 -18.95 13.37
CA THR A 288 32.06 -20.34 13.63
C THR A 288 33.07 -20.99 14.56
N VAL A 289 32.60 -21.39 15.75
CA VAL A 289 33.35 -22.20 16.73
C VAL A 289 33.01 -23.67 16.50
N GLY A 290 34.05 -24.51 16.45
CA GLY A 290 34.01 -25.88 16.98
C GLY A 290 34.17 -27.01 15.97
N THR A 291 35.38 -27.56 15.86
CA THR A 291 35.72 -28.87 16.46
C THR A 291 37.19 -29.22 16.16
N ILE A 292 37.90 -29.64 17.21
CA ILE A 292 39.22 -30.29 17.14
C ILE A 292 38.96 -31.74 17.54
N ASN A 293 39.44 -32.70 16.74
CA ASN A 293 40.02 -33.94 17.25
C ASN A 293 40.81 -34.68 16.16
N SER A 294 42.04 -35.03 16.55
CA SER A 294 43.03 -35.97 15.98
C SER A 294 43.47 -35.78 14.53
#